data_AF-A0A969AVS2-F1
#
_entry.id   AF-A0A969AVS2-F1
#
_cell.length_a   1.000
_cell.length_b   1.000
_cell.length_c   1.000
_cell.angle_alpha   90.00
_cell.angle_beta   90.00
_cell.angle_gamma   90.00
#
_symmetry.space_group_name_H-M   'P 1'
#
loop_
_entity.id
_entity.type
_entity.pdbx_description
1 polymer ?
#
loop_
_entity_poly.entity_id
_entity_poly.type
_entity_poly.pdbx_seq_one_letter_code
_entity_poly.pdbx_strand_id
1 'polypeptide(L)'
;MTTNKEDSHYDDRHQRNSNLSQKRDIYQARAKAELDKLDARISEYRAKLDYAQADTRAQYHDLIEQLTTQRDAIAQRFEELQKAGDSAWAELQTGFDQAWTNVNAAFQKAAQKFERL
;
A
#
# COMPACT_ATOMS: atom_id res chain seq x y z
N MET A 1 40.57 -31.22 25.25
CA MET A 1 39.75 -30.00 25.22
C MET A 1 39.87 -29.41 23.82
N THR A 2 38.97 -29.77 22.92
CA THR A 2 38.87 -29.18 21.57
C THR A 2 37.52 -28.50 21.48
N THR A 3 37.44 -27.25 21.92
CA THR A 3 36.29 -26.40 21.65
C THR A 3 36.37 -25.99 20.18
N ASN A 4 35.51 -26.63 19.37
CA ASN A 4 35.32 -26.29 17.96
C ASN A 4 34.89 -24.83 17.84
N LYS A 5 35.66 -24.05 17.07
CA LYS A 5 35.37 -22.65 16.72
C LYS A 5 34.34 -22.52 15.59
N GLU A 6 33.71 -23.62 15.16
CA GLU A 6 32.86 -23.69 13.97
C GLU A 6 31.37 -23.43 14.26
N ASP A 7 30.93 -23.48 15.52
CA ASP A 7 29.49 -23.36 15.86
C ASP A 7 28.97 -21.91 15.94
N SER A 8 29.84 -20.90 15.87
CA SER A 8 29.43 -19.49 16.00
C SER A 8 28.82 -18.88 14.72
N HIS A 9 28.92 -19.54 13.57
CA HIS A 9 28.52 -18.98 12.26
C HIS A 9 27.08 -19.31 11.84
N TYR A 10 26.40 -20.17 12.60
CA TYR A 10 25.00 -20.56 12.37
C TYR A 10 24.04 -19.51 12.94
N ASP A 11 24.28 -19.06 14.18
CA ASP A 11 23.38 -18.18 14.93
C ASP A 11 23.18 -16.79 14.26
N ASP A 12 24.24 -16.22 13.70
CA ASP A 12 24.20 -14.90 13.06
C ASP A 12 23.38 -14.88 11.75
N ARG A 13 23.34 -15.99 11.00
CA ARG A 13 22.50 -16.08 9.78
C ARG A 13 21.02 -16.21 10.11
N HIS A 14 20.68 -16.95 11.17
CA HIS A 14 19.28 -17.08 11.61
C HIS A 14 18.72 -15.78 12.16
N GLN A 15 19.49 -15.04 12.96
CA GLN A 15 19.08 -13.72 13.44
C GLN A 15 18.90 -12.72 12.31
N ARG A 16 19.82 -12.69 11.32
CA ARG A 16 19.70 -11.82 10.15
C ARG A 16 18.44 -12.12 9.33
N ASN A 17 18.15 -13.39 9.07
CA ASN A 17 16.94 -13.79 8.31
C ASN A 17 15.65 -13.45 9.07
N SER A 18 15.63 -13.67 10.39
CA SER A 18 14.50 -13.29 11.24
C SER A 18 14.24 -11.78 11.24
N ASN A 19 15.31 -10.96 11.29
CA ASN A 19 15.19 -9.50 11.27
C ASN A 19 14.62 -8.98 9.93
N LEU A 20 15.04 -9.59 8.81
CA LEU A 20 14.52 -9.26 7.49
C LEU A 20 13.04 -9.60 7.35
N SER A 21 12.62 -10.78 7.82
CA SER A 21 11.20 -11.17 7.82
C SER A 21 10.35 -10.16 8.60
N GLN A 22 10.75 -9.83 9.83
CA GLN A 22 10.00 -8.89 10.66
C GLN A 22 9.87 -7.50 10.03
N LYS A 23 10.93 -7.00 9.37
CA LYS A 23 10.87 -5.71 8.66
C LYS A 23 9.86 -5.74 7.52
N ARG A 24 9.79 -6.86 6.79
CA ARG A 24 8.80 -7.03 5.70
C ARG A 24 7.39 -7.10 6.23
N ASP A 25 7.17 -7.83 7.32
CA ASP A 25 5.84 -7.95 7.94
C ASP A 25 5.33 -6.57 8.41
N ILE A 26 6.20 -5.78 9.04
CA ILE A 26 5.87 -4.41 9.47
C ILE A 26 5.54 -3.53 8.25
N TYR A 27 6.35 -3.61 7.19
CA TYR A 27 6.10 -2.86 5.96
C TYR A 27 4.75 -3.25 5.35
N GLN A 28 4.47 -4.54 5.20
CA GLN A 28 3.24 -5.05 4.60
C GLN A 28 2.01 -4.68 5.43
N ALA A 29 2.10 -4.77 6.76
CA ALA A 29 1.02 -4.36 7.66
C ALA A 29 0.70 -2.86 7.50
N ARG A 30 1.73 -2.00 7.39
CA ARG A 30 1.56 -0.57 7.15
C ARG A 30 0.93 -0.32 5.78
N ALA A 31 1.43 -0.94 4.72
CA ALA A 31 0.90 -0.78 3.36
C ALA A 31 -0.57 -1.22 3.28
N LYS A 32 -0.93 -2.34 3.92
CA LYS A 32 -2.31 -2.80 4.02
C LYS A 32 -3.21 -1.79 4.75
N ALA A 33 -2.76 -1.26 5.87
CA ALA A 33 -3.52 -0.25 6.62
C ALA A 33 -3.75 1.02 5.79
N GLU A 34 -2.78 1.43 4.97
CA GLU A 34 -2.95 2.57 4.08
C GLU A 34 -3.92 2.27 2.92
N LEU A 35 -3.89 1.06 2.33
CA LEU A 35 -4.89 0.63 1.34
C LEU A 35 -6.30 0.67 1.92
N ASP A 36 -6.48 0.20 3.15
CA ASP A 36 -7.77 0.22 3.85
C ASP A 36 -8.28 1.66 4.06
N LYS A 37 -7.37 2.62 4.29
CA LYS A 37 -7.74 4.04 4.34
C LYS A 37 -8.22 4.57 2.99
N LEU A 38 -7.65 4.11 1.87
CA LEU A 38 -8.14 4.50 0.54
C LEU A 38 -9.56 3.98 0.31
N ASP A 39 -9.82 2.74 0.70
CA ASP A 39 -11.14 2.10 0.59
C ASP A 39 -12.20 2.84 1.41
N ALA A 40 -11.86 3.21 2.64
CA ALA A 40 -12.73 3.99 3.50
C ALA A 40 -13.05 5.36 2.87
N ARG A 41 -12.05 6.04 2.29
CA ARG A 41 -12.24 7.35 1.64
C ARG A 41 -13.08 7.26 0.37
N ILE A 42 -12.87 6.24 -0.48
CA ILE A 42 -13.74 5.98 -1.64
C ILE A 42 -15.18 5.77 -1.17
N SER A 43 -15.38 4.99 -0.11
CA SER A 43 -16.71 4.72 0.44
C SER A 43 -17.37 6.00 0.97
N GLU A 44 -16.61 6.85 1.65
CA GLU A 44 -17.08 8.18 2.11
C GLU A 44 -17.49 9.06 0.93
N TYR A 45 -16.67 9.14 -0.13
CA TYR A 45 -16.98 9.92 -1.32
C TYR A 45 -18.22 9.42 -2.05
N ARG A 46 -18.41 8.09 -2.14
CA ARG A 46 -19.63 7.48 -2.69
C ARG A 46 -20.86 7.87 -1.88
N ALA A 47 -20.77 7.83 -0.55
CA ALA A 47 -21.88 8.26 0.31
C ALA A 47 -22.21 9.76 0.13
N LYS A 48 -21.20 10.63 0.02
CA LYS A 48 -21.41 12.06 -0.26
C LYS A 48 -22.07 12.30 -1.62
N LEU A 49 -21.74 11.48 -2.61
CA LEU A 49 -22.30 11.57 -3.96
C LEU A 49 -23.82 11.40 -3.99
N ASP A 50 -24.37 10.56 -3.10
CA ASP A 50 -25.80 10.29 -3.03
C ASP A 50 -26.62 11.51 -2.58
N TYR A 51 -25.98 12.50 -1.94
CA TYR A 51 -26.60 13.76 -1.51
C TYR A 51 -26.23 14.95 -2.41
N ALA A 52 -25.42 14.75 -3.44
CA ALA A 52 -24.97 15.82 -4.33
C ALA A 52 -26.04 16.21 -5.36
N GLN A 53 -26.01 17.47 -5.80
CA GLN A 53 -26.85 17.97 -6.89
C GLN A 53 -26.51 17.28 -8.23
N ALA A 54 -27.44 17.27 -9.19
CA ALA A 54 -27.31 16.50 -10.43
C ALA A 54 -26.05 16.85 -11.25
N ASP A 55 -25.72 18.13 -11.38
CA ASP A 55 -24.56 18.59 -12.17
C ASP A 55 -23.22 18.23 -11.52
N THR A 56 -23.16 18.25 -10.19
CA THR A 56 -21.96 17.85 -9.45
C THR A 56 -21.81 16.32 -9.40
N ARG A 57 -22.91 15.58 -9.44
CA ARG A 57 -22.92 14.12 -9.36
C ARG A 57 -22.12 13.44 -10.48
N ALA A 58 -22.25 13.89 -11.73
CA ALA A 58 -21.50 13.30 -12.84
C ALA A 58 -19.98 13.46 -12.68
N GLN A 59 -19.54 14.68 -12.32
CA GLN A 59 -18.11 14.97 -12.15
C GLN A 59 -17.47 14.18 -11.00
N TYR A 60 -18.21 14.01 -9.89
CA TYR A 60 -17.72 13.26 -8.74
C TYR A 60 -17.79 11.75 -8.93
N HIS A 61 -18.76 11.25 -9.70
CA HIS A 61 -18.78 9.86 -10.12
C HIS A 61 -17.49 9.50 -10.89
N ASP A 62 -17.12 10.30 -11.89
CA ASP A 62 -15.91 10.06 -12.69
C ASP A 62 -14.64 10.13 -11.83
N LEU A 63 -14.59 11.05 -10.87
CA LEU A 63 -13.48 11.13 -9.92
C LEU A 63 -13.38 9.89 -9.04
N ILE A 64 -14.51 9.38 -8.52
CA ILE A 64 -14.55 8.16 -7.70
C ILE A 64 -14.09 6.94 -8.50
N GLU A 65 -14.49 6.81 -9.76
CA GLU A 65 -14.07 5.72 -10.64
C GLU A 65 -12.55 5.77 -10.92
N GLN A 66 -12.00 6.97 -11.14
CA GLN A 66 -10.55 7.15 -11.29
C GLN A 66 -9.77 6.77 -10.03
N LEU A 67 -10.29 7.12 -8.83
CA LEU A 67 -9.66 6.73 -7.56
C LEU A 67 -9.77 5.22 -7.32
N THR A 68 -10.91 4.61 -7.66
CA THR A 68 -11.13 3.17 -7.55
C THR A 68 -10.13 2.41 -8.41
N THR A 69 -9.96 2.82 -9.68
CA THR A 69 -8.98 2.25 -10.60
C THR A 69 -7.56 2.35 -10.04
N GLN A 70 -7.19 3.50 -9.47
CA GLN A 70 -5.88 3.69 -8.86
C GLN A 70 -5.67 2.84 -7.62
N ARG A 71 -6.69 2.71 -6.77
CA ARG A 71 -6.69 1.81 -5.60
C ARG A 71 -6.48 0.37 -6.03
N ASP A 72 -7.21 -0.10 -7.04
CA ASP A 72 -7.12 -1.47 -7.55
C ASP A 72 -5.71 -1.77 -8.08
N ALA A 73 -5.13 -0.83 -8.84
CA ALA A 73 -3.77 -0.98 -9.37
C ALA A 73 -2.71 -1.08 -8.27
N ILE A 74 -2.83 -0.29 -7.19
CA ILE A 74 -1.88 -0.37 -6.07
C ILE A 74 -2.11 -1.61 -5.20
N ALA A 75 -3.35 -2.08 -5.09
CA ALA A 75 -3.67 -3.35 -4.44
C ALA A 75 -3.05 -4.55 -5.17
N GLN A 76 -3.07 -4.56 -6.51
CA GLN A 76 -2.39 -5.59 -7.30
C GLN A 76 -0.88 -5.61 -7.05
N ARG A 77 -0.22 -4.44 -7.04
CA ARG A 77 1.21 -4.34 -6.70
C ARG A 77 1.51 -4.78 -5.28
N PHE A 78 0.59 -4.52 -4.34
CA PHE A 78 0.72 -5.02 -2.97
C PHE A 78 0.69 -6.56 -2.93
N GLU A 79 -0.22 -7.19 -3.67
CA GLU A 79 -0.26 -8.65 -3.76
C GLU A 79 1.02 -9.25 -4.36
N GLU A 80 1.59 -8.61 -5.38
CA GLU A 80 2.89 -9.00 -5.95
C GLU A 80 4.01 -8.91 -4.90
N LEU A 81 4.05 -7.82 -4.14
CA LEU A 81 5.00 -7.63 -3.06
C LEU A 81 4.83 -8.64 -1.92
N GLN A 82 3.59 -9.06 -1.61
CA GLN A 82 3.32 -10.10 -0.63
C GLN A 82 3.85 -11.48 -1.04
N LYS A 83 3.81 -11.76 -2.34
CA LYS A 83 4.27 -13.03 -2.93
C LYS A 83 5.77 -13.02 -3.26
N ALA A 84 6.45 -11.88 -3.07
CA ALA A 84 7.83 -11.69 -3.46
C ALA A 84 8.81 -12.53 -2.62
N GLY A 85 9.70 -13.25 -3.30
CA GLY A 85 10.86 -13.89 -2.68
C GLY A 85 11.97 -12.88 -2.33
N ASP A 86 12.96 -13.33 -1.56
CA ASP A 86 14.02 -12.45 -1.02
C ASP A 86 14.75 -11.61 -2.07
N SER A 87 15.01 -12.19 -3.24
CA SER A 87 15.77 -11.57 -4.31
C SER A 87 15.01 -10.46 -5.05
N ALA A 88 13.67 -10.51 -5.07
CA ALA A 88 12.83 -9.57 -5.81
C ALA A 88 12.14 -8.54 -4.89
N TRP A 89 12.12 -8.79 -3.58
CA TRP A 89 11.33 -8.00 -2.65
C TRP A 89 11.69 -6.51 -2.66
N ALA A 90 12.99 -6.16 -2.71
CA ALA A 90 13.43 -4.76 -2.67
C ALA A 90 13.03 -3.97 -3.93
N GLU A 91 13.08 -4.62 -5.10
CA GLU A 91 12.66 -4.01 -6.36
C GLU A 91 11.15 -3.77 -6.38
N LEU A 92 10.37 -4.78 -5.98
CA LEU A 92 8.91 -4.67 -5.90
C LEU A 92 8.48 -3.66 -4.85
N GLN A 93 9.17 -3.56 -3.71
CA GLN A 93 8.91 -2.53 -2.70
C GLN A 93 9.12 -1.13 -3.29
N THR A 94 10.22 -0.92 -4.01
CA THR A 94 10.50 0.36 -4.66
C THR A 94 9.41 0.71 -5.68
N GLY A 95 8.99 -0.25 -6.51
CA GLY A 95 7.91 -0.08 -7.47
C GLY A 95 6.53 0.18 -6.82
N PHE A 96 6.29 -0.40 -5.65
CA PHE A 96 5.11 -0.11 -4.85
C PHE A 96 5.16 1.31 -4.29
N ASP A 97 6.26 1.72 -3.65
CA ASP A 97 6.41 3.06 -3.04
C ASP A 97 6.26 4.19 -4.07
N GLN A 98 6.79 3.99 -5.28
CA GLN A 98 6.61 4.92 -6.40
C GLN A 98 5.13 5.03 -6.83
N ALA A 99 4.46 3.90 -7.02
CA ALA A 99 3.05 3.88 -7.38
C ALA A 99 2.18 4.49 -6.26
N TRP A 100 2.50 4.18 -5.00
CA TRP A 100 1.82 4.69 -3.81
C TRP A 100 1.84 6.22 -3.76
N THR A 101 2.98 6.83 -4.08
CA THR A 101 3.11 8.30 -4.11
C THR A 101 2.12 8.95 -5.06
N ASN A 102 1.94 8.36 -6.26
CA ASN A 102 1.00 8.86 -7.27
C ASN A 102 -0.45 8.72 -6.81
N VAL A 103 -0.81 7.54 -6.26
CA VAL A 103 -2.15 7.29 -5.72
C VAL A 103 -2.47 8.27 -4.59
N ASN A 104 -1.57 8.44 -3.63
CA ASN A 104 -1.76 9.36 -2.52
C ASN A 104 -1.99 10.81 -3.01
N ALA A 105 -1.22 11.26 -4.01
CA ALA A 105 -1.41 12.59 -4.60
C ALA A 105 -2.79 12.74 -5.28
N ALA A 106 -3.29 11.71 -5.99
CA ALA A 106 -4.62 11.74 -6.58
C ALA A 106 -5.72 11.82 -5.52
N PHE A 107 -5.59 11.05 -4.44
CA PHE A 107 -6.53 11.08 -3.32
C PHE A 107 -6.51 12.42 -2.58
N GLN A 108 -5.35 13.05 -2.40
CA GLN A 108 -5.26 14.40 -1.81
C GLN A 108 -5.97 15.45 -2.66
N LYS A 109 -5.76 15.42 -3.98
CA LYS A 109 -6.48 16.29 -4.93
C LYS A 109 -7.98 16.06 -4.89
N ALA A 110 -8.41 14.80 -4.78
CA ALA A 110 -9.82 14.47 -4.67
C ALA A 110 -10.43 15.00 -3.36
N ALA A 111 -9.75 14.84 -2.22
CA ALA A 111 -10.21 15.38 -0.94
C ALA A 111 -10.51 16.89 -1.04
N GLN A 112 -9.58 17.66 -1.62
CA GLN A 112 -9.78 19.09 -1.83
C GLN A 112 -10.99 19.42 -2.72
N LYS A 113 -11.37 18.55 -3.66
CA LYS A 113 -12.58 18.71 -4.46
C LYS A 113 -13.83 18.39 -3.64
N PHE A 114 -13.81 17.30 -2.88
CA PHE A 114 -14.91 16.89 -2.01
C PHE A 114 -15.13 17.80 -0.78
N GLU A 115 -14.14 18.59 -0.38
CA GLU A 115 -14.29 19.65 0.64
C GLU A 115 -15.04 20.89 0.13
N ARG A 116 -15.19 21.04 -1.19
CA ARG A 116 -15.93 22.15 -1.83
C ARG A 116 -17.35 21.77 -2.23
N LEU A 117 -17.76 20.53 -1.95
CA LEU A 117 -19.13 20.03 -2.08
C LEU A 117 -19.99 20.59 -0.96
#